data_AF-A0A3P7HZB2-F1
#
_entry.id   AF-A0A3P7HZB2-F1
#
_cell.length_a   1.000
_cell.length_b   1.000
_cell.length_c   1.000
_cell.angle_alpha   90.00
_cell.angle_beta   90.00
_cell.angle_gamma   90.00
#
_symmetry.space_group_name_H-M   'P 1'
#
loop_
_entity.id
_entity.type
_entity.pdbx_description
1 polymer ?
#
loop_
_entity_poly.entity_id
_entity_poly.type
_entity_poly.pdbx_seq_one_letter_code
_entity_poly.pdbx_strand_id
1 'polypeptide(L)'
;MLWEEMKKGTERGLQCCVRMKIDMQSNNGAMRDPTIYRCKPEEHVRTGTKYKVYPTYDFACPIVDSVEGVTHALRTTEYHDRDDQYYFICDALGLRKPYIWSYARLNMTNTVMSKRKLTWFVNEGLVEGWDDPRFPTVRGVMRRGMTVEGLRQFIIAQGGSRSVVMMEWDKIWSFNKKVIDPVAPRYTALDCASLVPVFISTPVKVEEVQVPLHPKNQDIGSKNIWRSAKLLVEQVDAREMKTGDTVTFVNWGNIKISSVEKDQERVTQIYAVLDLANQDFKKTLKVTWIAETEAPTAALVPVVTVDYDHIITGSSEREEGRHHPVTTLVMLTLILYCFIAFILYSASETPILLIYIPDGHVKDTANKAKQVIGIFGIT
;
A
#
# COMPACT_ATOMS: atom_id res chain seq x y z
N MET A 1 11.28 -28.20 46.06
CA MET A 1 10.15 -28.42 45.13
C MET A 1 10.58 -28.03 43.71
N LEU A 2 10.04 -28.65 42.66
CA LEU A 2 10.43 -28.37 41.26
C LEU A 2 10.20 -26.90 40.85
N TRP A 3 9.20 -26.23 41.42
CA TRP A 3 8.94 -24.80 41.18
C TRP A 3 10.12 -23.88 41.53
N GLU A 4 10.85 -24.17 42.60
CA GLU A 4 12.02 -23.38 42.99
C GLU A 4 13.22 -23.64 42.07
N GLU A 5 13.32 -24.84 41.51
CA GLU A 5 14.32 -25.17 40.48
C GLU A 5 14.02 -24.46 39.15
N MET A 6 12.73 -24.36 38.77
CA MET A 6 12.29 -23.51 37.67
C MET A 6 12.65 -22.03 37.93
N LYS A 7 12.33 -21.48 39.11
CA LYS A 7 12.63 -20.08 39.47
C LYS A 7 14.13 -19.75 39.44
N LYS A 8 14.98 -20.68 39.88
CA LYS A 8 16.45 -20.57 39.75
C LYS A 8 16.93 -20.71 38.30
N GLY A 9 16.18 -21.43 37.47
CA GLY A 9 16.57 -21.81 36.11
C GLY A 9 17.69 -22.85 36.08
N THR A 10 17.66 -23.82 37.01
CA THR A 10 18.61 -24.96 36.96
C THR A 10 18.28 -25.89 35.80
N GLU A 11 19.20 -26.76 35.41
CA GLU A 11 18.99 -27.76 34.34
C GLU A 11 17.69 -28.55 34.54
N ARG A 12 17.42 -28.99 35.78
CA ARG A 12 16.18 -29.67 36.11
C ARG A 12 14.95 -28.76 36.02
N GLY A 13 15.08 -27.47 36.35
CA GLY A 13 14.05 -26.46 36.15
C GLY A 13 13.70 -26.23 34.67
N LEU A 14 14.70 -26.27 33.77
CA LEU A 14 14.50 -26.12 32.32
C LEU A 14 13.69 -27.27 31.70
N GLN A 15 13.84 -28.48 32.26
CA GLN A 15 13.05 -29.66 31.88
C GLN A 15 11.60 -29.62 32.40
N CYS A 16 11.21 -28.62 33.21
CA CYS A 16 9.90 -28.57 33.87
C CYS A 16 8.97 -27.49 33.30
N CYS A 17 7.66 -27.76 33.38
CA CYS A 17 6.61 -26.77 33.21
C CYS A 17 5.53 -26.96 34.29
N VAL A 18 4.78 -25.90 34.60
CA VAL A 18 3.59 -26.01 35.46
C VAL A 18 2.37 -26.15 34.56
N ARG A 19 1.51 -27.13 34.88
CA ARG A 19 0.22 -27.37 34.22
C ARG A 19 -0.90 -27.14 35.23
N MET A 20 -2.04 -26.63 34.77
CA MET A 20 -3.29 -26.76 35.53
C MET A 20 -3.70 -28.23 35.58
N LYS A 21 -4.47 -28.60 36.61
CA LYS A 21 -5.18 -29.88 36.64
C LYS A 21 -6.66 -29.60 36.43
N ILE A 22 -7.19 -30.10 35.30
CA ILE A 22 -8.57 -29.92 34.85
C ILE A 22 -9.10 -31.33 34.49
N ASP A 23 -9.10 -31.70 33.21
CA ASP A 23 -9.42 -33.04 32.73
C ASP A 23 -8.64 -33.40 31.45
N MET A 24 -7.73 -34.37 31.57
CA MET A 24 -6.97 -34.93 30.44
C MET A 24 -7.83 -35.71 29.43
N GLN A 25 -9.04 -36.15 29.79
CA GLN A 25 -9.96 -36.87 28.89
C GLN A 25 -10.91 -35.95 28.11
N SER A 26 -10.95 -34.66 28.43
CA SER A 26 -11.90 -33.70 27.86
C SER A 26 -11.91 -33.70 26.33
N ASN A 27 -13.10 -33.62 25.73
CA ASN A 27 -13.24 -33.46 24.28
C ASN A 27 -12.65 -32.13 23.78
N ASN A 28 -12.65 -31.09 24.61
CA ASN A 28 -11.94 -29.85 24.32
C ASN A 28 -10.44 -30.01 24.62
N GLY A 29 -9.61 -29.97 23.57
CA GLY A 29 -8.16 -30.11 23.68
C GLY A 29 -7.46 -29.04 24.54
N ALA A 30 -8.02 -27.83 24.64
CA ALA A 30 -7.47 -26.76 25.48
C ALA A 30 -7.62 -27.03 26.98
N MET A 31 -8.59 -27.87 27.36
CA MET A 31 -8.88 -28.23 28.76
C MET A 31 -8.04 -29.41 29.29
N ARG A 32 -7.19 -30.02 28.46
CA ARG A 32 -6.37 -31.19 28.82
C ARG A 32 -5.12 -30.80 29.61
N ASP A 33 -5.32 -30.43 30.88
CA ASP A 33 -4.29 -29.96 31.82
C ASP A 33 -3.33 -28.94 31.18
N PRO A 34 -3.80 -27.75 30.76
CA PRO A 34 -2.98 -26.82 29.97
C PRO A 34 -1.74 -26.31 30.72
N THR A 35 -0.65 -26.10 30.00
CA THR A 35 0.58 -25.48 30.55
C THR A 35 0.33 -24.00 30.87
N ILE A 36 0.62 -23.61 32.11
CA ILE A 36 0.47 -22.23 32.61
C ILE A 36 1.79 -21.49 32.84
N TYR A 37 2.88 -22.20 33.15
CA TYR A 37 4.21 -21.60 33.27
C TYR A 37 5.29 -22.46 32.61
N ARG A 38 6.28 -21.79 31.99
CA ARG A 38 7.46 -22.43 31.38
C ARG A 38 8.73 -21.77 31.90
N CYS A 39 9.78 -22.57 32.14
CA CYS A 39 11.11 -22.05 32.43
C CYS A 39 11.78 -21.59 31.13
N LYS A 40 12.22 -20.32 31.07
CA LYS A 40 12.95 -19.73 29.96
C LYS A 40 13.89 -18.65 30.52
N PRO A 41 15.18 -18.92 30.71
CA PRO A 41 16.11 -18.05 31.44
C PRO A 41 16.74 -16.96 30.55
N GLU A 42 16.11 -16.65 29.42
CA GLU A 42 16.52 -15.55 28.54
C GLU A 42 16.19 -14.19 29.17
N GLU A 43 16.96 -13.17 28.81
CA GLU A 43 16.69 -11.81 29.26
C GLU A 43 15.41 -11.25 28.61
N HIS A 44 14.52 -10.68 29.42
CA HIS A 44 13.27 -10.11 28.95
C HIS A 44 13.33 -8.57 28.92
N VAL A 45 13.05 -8.00 27.74
CA VAL A 45 13.21 -6.57 27.40
C VAL A 45 12.62 -5.54 28.38
N ARG A 46 11.63 -5.90 29.21
CA ARG A 46 11.06 -5.02 30.25
C ARG A 46 11.45 -5.35 31.69
N THR A 47 12.06 -6.51 31.96
CA THR A 47 12.34 -7.01 33.32
C THR A 47 13.76 -7.55 33.52
N GLY A 48 14.61 -7.45 32.50
CA GLY A 48 15.95 -8.01 32.51
C GLY A 48 15.93 -9.51 32.84
N THR A 49 16.86 -9.91 33.70
CA THR A 49 17.03 -11.28 34.22
C THR A 49 16.23 -11.56 35.50
N LYS A 50 15.36 -10.64 35.95
CA LYS A 50 14.60 -10.75 37.22
C LYS A 50 13.73 -12.01 37.32
N TYR A 51 13.23 -12.50 36.19
CA TYR A 51 12.40 -13.70 36.11
C TYR A 51 13.01 -14.69 35.11
N LYS A 52 12.97 -15.98 35.46
CA LYS A 52 13.38 -17.11 34.59
C LYS A 52 12.21 -18.03 34.25
N VAL A 53 11.01 -17.71 34.73
CA VAL A 53 9.79 -18.49 34.57
C VAL A 53 8.68 -17.53 34.16
N TYR A 54 8.04 -17.82 33.04
CA TYR A 54 7.09 -16.92 32.40
C TYR A 54 5.74 -17.62 32.19
N PRO A 55 4.61 -16.91 32.36
CA PRO A 55 3.30 -17.48 32.15
C PRO A 55 3.05 -17.73 30.65
N THR A 56 2.14 -18.65 30.33
CA THR A 56 1.61 -18.77 28.97
C THR A 56 0.54 -17.70 28.70
N TYR A 57 0.30 -17.37 27.44
CA TYR A 57 -0.73 -16.43 27.00
C TYR A 57 -2.10 -16.77 27.62
N ASP A 58 -2.49 -18.05 27.50
CA ASP A 58 -3.78 -18.56 27.99
C ASP A 58 -3.97 -18.39 29.51
N PHE A 59 -2.87 -18.37 30.29
CA PHE A 59 -2.92 -18.13 31.74
C PHE A 59 -2.87 -16.64 32.10
N ALA A 60 -2.08 -15.85 31.36
CA ALA A 60 -1.89 -14.44 31.66
C ALA A 60 -3.13 -13.59 31.32
N CYS A 61 -3.77 -13.82 30.16
CA CYS A 61 -4.88 -13.00 29.68
C CYS A 61 -6.07 -12.88 30.66
N PRO A 62 -6.69 -13.96 31.16
CA PRO A 62 -7.84 -13.83 32.09
C PRO A 62 -7.48 -13.07 33.39
N ILE A 63 -6.22 -13.15 33.84
CA ILE A 63 -5.73 -12.40 34.99
C ILE A 63 -5.61 -10.91 34.64
N VAL A 64 -4.95 -10.58 33.53
CA VAL A 64 -4.75 -9.20 33.06
C VAL A 64 -6.09 -8.53 32.76
N ASP A 65 -6.95 -9.15 31.96
CA ASP A 65 -8.24 -8.60 31.57
C ASP A 65 -9.16 -8.36 32.79
N SER A 66 -9.13 -9.27 33.78
CA SER A 66 -9.85 -9.09 35.04
C SER A 66 -9.33 -7.87 35.81
N VAL A 67 -8.00 -7.80 36.02
CA VAL A 67 -7.32 -6.78 36.84
C VAL A 67 -7.35 -5.38 36.21
N GLU A 68 -7.18 -5.27 34.89
CA GLU A 68 -7.21 -4.00 34.15
C GLU A 68 -8.64 -3.48 33.89
N GLY A 69 -9.67 -4.19 34.37
CA GLY A 69 -11.07 -3.73 34.28
C GLY A 69 -11.74 -3.97 32.92
N VAL A 70 -11.13 -4.74 32.01
CA VAL A 70 -11.66 -5.05 30.67
C VAL A 70 -13.07 -5.62 30.79
N THR A 71 -14.07 -4.98 30.15
CA THR A 71 -15.46 -5.44 30.16
C THR A 71 -15.75 -6.45 29.06
N HIS A 72 -15.19 -6.23 27.87
CA HIS A 72 -15.36 -7.07 26.69
C HIS A 72 -13.99 -7.40 26.07
N ALA A 73 -13.60 -8.67 26.13
CA ALA A 73 -12.38 -9.18 25.52
C ALA A 73 -12.65 -9.52 24.05
N LEU A 74 -12.37 -8.57 23.15
CA LEU A 74 -12.53 -8.78 21.71
C LEU A 74 -11.36 -9.60 21.16
N ARG A 75 -11.61 -10.77 20.57
CA ARG A 75 -10.54 -11.63 20.03
C ARG A 75 -10.93 -12.35 18.74
N THR A 76 -9.96 -12.90 18.01
CA THR A 76 -10.22 -13.65 16.79
C THR A 76 -10.81 -15.04 17.07
N THR A 77 -11.66 -15.53 16.15
CA THR A 77 -12.31 -16.86 16.24
C THR A 77 -11.33 -18.03 16.32
N GLU A 78 -10.08 -17.87 15.86
CA GLU A 78 -9.00 -18.87 15.97
C GLU A 78 -8.65 -19.27 17.41
N TYR A 79 -9.14 -18.54 18.42
CA TYR A 79 -8.95 -18.84 19.84
C TYR A 79 -10.15 -19.53 20.52
N HIS A 80 -11.29 -19.68 19.84
CA HIS A 80 -12.60 -20.06 20.43
C HIS A 80 -12.53 -21.19 21.46
N ASP A 81 -11.88 -22.31 21.16
CA ASP A 81 -11.79 -23.48 22.05
C ASP A 81 -11.13 -23.19 23.41
N ARG A 82 -10.50 -22.02 23.57
CA ARG A 82 -9.91 -21.53 24.83
C ARG A 82 -10.88 -20.67 25.66
N ASP A 83 -12.12 -20.48 25.23
CA ASP A 83 -13.14 -19.76 26.02
C ASP A 83 -13.39 -20.50 27.34
N ASP A 84 -13.59 -21.83 27.30
CA ASP A 84 -13.72 -22.69 28.49
C ASP A 84 -12.53 -22.55 29.45
N GLN A 85 -11.31 -22.58 28.87
CA GLN A 85 -10.05 -22.48 29.61
C GLN A 85 -9.92 -21.14 30.33
N TYR A 86 -10.28 -20.05 29.65
CA TYR A 86 -10.24 -18.69 30.19
C TYR A 86 -11.19 -18.55 31.38
N TYR A 87 -12.46 -18.97 31.23
CA TYR A 87 -13.44 -18.85 32.31
C TYR A 87 -13.13 -19.77 33.49
N PHE A 88 -12.58 -20.97 33.26
CA PHE A 88 -12.08 -21.84 34.34
C PHE A 88 -10.96 -21.15 35.14
N ILE A 89 -10.04 -20.44 34.49
CA ILE A 89 -8.97 -19.68 35.20
C ILE A 89 -9.60 -18.55 36.02
N CYS A 90 -10.63 -17.87 35.50
CA CYS A 90 -11.35 -16.87 36.28
C CYS A 90 -12.00 -17.47 37.54
N ASP A 91 -12.71 -18.59 37.42
CA ASP A 91 -13.33 -19.27 38.56
C ASP A 91 -12.30 -19.75 39.59
N ALA A 92 -11.25 -20.44 39.14
CA ALA A 92 -10.21 -21.02 39.99
C ALA A 92 -9.39 -19.97 40.78
N LEU A 93 -9.40 -18.71 40.33
CA LEU A 93 -8.69 -17.58 40.97
C LEU A 93 -9.65 -16.56 41.61
N GLY A 94 -10.97 -16.78 41.59
CA GLY A 94 -11.97 -15.85 42.14
C GLY A 94 -12.01 -14.50 41.41
N LEU A 95 -11.65 -14.48 40.13
CA LEU A 95 -11.54 -13.28 39.30
C LEU A 95 -12.90 -12.87 38.70
N ARG A 96 -12.99 -11.60 38.31
CA ARG A 96 -14.08 -11.09 37.47
C ARG A 96 -13.99 -11.76 36.09
N LYS A 97 -15.14 -11.99 35.45
CA LYS A 97 -15.23 -12.56 34.09
C LYS A 97 -15.59 -11.45 33.08
N PRO A 98 -14.64 -10.96 32.26
CA PRO A 98 -14.93 -10.19 31.05
C PRO A 98 -15.76 -11.01 30.06
N TYR A 99 -16.59 -10.35 29.26
CA TYR A 99 -17.30 -11.02 28.16
C TYR A 99 -16.37 -11.23 26.97
N ILE A 100 -16.10 -12.48 26.59
CA ILE A 100 -15.32 -12.75 25.37
C ILE A 100 -16.22 -12.66 24.14
N TRP A 101 -15.90 -11.75 23.21
CA TRP A 101 -16.61 -11.62 21.94
C TRP A 101 -15.67 -11.93 20.76
N SER A 102 -16.03 -12.95 19.98
CA SER A 102 -15.22 -13.46 18.87
C SER A 102 -15.63 -12.90 17.51
N TYR A 103 -14.62 -12.49 16.72
CA TYR A 103 -14.76 -12.04 15.33
C TYR A 103 -13.75 -12.76 14.41
N ALA A 104 -14.05 -12.85 13.12
CA ALA A 104 -13.17 -13.46 12.14
C ALA A 104 -11.94 -12.58 11.87
N ARG A 105 -10.80 -13.24 11.67
CA ARG A 105 -9.59 -12.58 11.19
C ARG A 105 -9.83 -12.03 9.78
N LEU A 106 -9.45 -10.77 9.53
CA LEU A 106 -9.36 -10.21 8.19
C LEU A 106 -8.34 -11.01 7.38
N ASN A 107 -8.75 -11.60 6.25
CA ASN A 107 -7.87 -12.22 5.27
C ASN A 107 -7.88 -11.44 3.96
N MET A 108 -6.71 -11.25 3.35
CA MET A 108 -6.53 -10.53 2.09
C MET A 108 -5.99 -11.47 1.01
N THR A 109 -6.45 -11.32 -0.24
CA THR A 109 -5.94 -12.08 -1.40
C THR A 109 -4.52 -11.66 -1.80
N ASN A 110 -3.87 -12.48 -2.63
CA ASN A 110 -2.55 -12.22 -3.24
C ASN A 110 -1.47 -11.72 -2.24
N THR A 111 -1.55 -12.19 -0.99
CA THR A 111 -0.63 -11.83 0.11
C THR A 111 -0.59 -12.91 1.20
N VAL A 112 0.26 -12.71 2.20
CA VAL A 112 0.40 -13.59 3.37
C VAL A 112 0.49 -12.76 4.64
N MET A 113 -0.20 -13.19 5.71
CA MET A 113 -0.20 -12.45 7.00
C MET A 113 0.23 -13.30 8.19
N SER A 114 0.63 -14.56 7.98
CA SER A 114 1.22 -15.35 9.06
C SER A 114 2.64 -14.83 9.31
N LYS A 115 2.94 -14.47 10.57
CA LYS A 115 4.24 -13.86 10.94
C LYS A 115 5.42 -14.70 10.43
N ARG A 116 5.31 -16.04 10.46
CA ARG A 116 6.30 -16.98 9.90
C ARG A 116 6.59 -16.74 8.41
N LYS A 117 5.56 -16.62 7.56
CA LYS A 117 5.77 -16.36 6.12
C LYS A 117 6.34 -14.95 5.89
N LEU A 118 5.85 -13.93 6.60
CA LEU A 118 6.39 -12.56 6.48
C LEU A 118 7.86 -12.46 6.94
N THR A 119 8.22 -13.08 8.06
CA THR A 119 9.64 -13.15 8.50
C THR A 119 10.50 -13.89 7.49
N TRP A 120 10.01 -14.94 6.84
CA TRP A 120 10.73 -15.61 5.76
C TRP A 120 10.99 -14.67 4.57
N PHE A 121 9.98 -13.96 4.06
CA PHE A 121 10.16 -12.98 2.98
C PHE A 121 11.24 -11.91 3.29
N VAL A 122 11.31 -11.43 4.55
CA VAL A 122 12.37 -10.49 4.99
C VAL A 122 13.74 -11.17 5.07
N ASN A 123 13.82 -12.38 5.66
CA ASN A 123 15.08 -13.09 5.87
C ASN A 123 15.76 -13.52 4.56
N GLU A 124 14.98 -13.89 3.53
CA GLU A 124 15.50 -14.26 2.21
C GLU A 124 15.78 -13.04 1.30
N GLY A 125 15.61 -11.80 1.78
CA GLY A 125 15.86 -10.57 1.01
C GLY A 125 14.89 -10.34 -0.17
N LEU A 126 13.74 -11.00 -0.18
CA LEU A 126 12.71 -10.87 -1.23
C LEU A 126 11.93 -9.54 -1.16
N VAL A 127 12.06 -8.84 -0.03
CA VAL A 127 11.52 -7.51 0.24
C VAL A 127 12.57 -6.61 0.90
N GLU A 128 12.39 -5.30 0.79
CA GLU A 128 13.29 -4.32 1.42
C GLU A 128 13.29 -4.40 2.96
N GLY A 129 12.18 -4.85 3.55
CA GLY A 129 12.03 -4.97 4.99
C GLY A 129 10.56 -5.06 5.43
N TRP A 130 10.32 -4.84 6.73
CA TRP A 130 8.98 -4.87 7.33
C TRP A 130 8.06 -3.73 6.90
N ASP A 131 8.60 -2.72 6.20
CA ASP A 131 7.91 -1.57 5.62
C ASP A 131 8.13 -1.45 4.10
N ASP A 132 8.39 -2.58 3.43
CA ASP A 132 8.25 -2.68 1.99
C ASP A 132 6.79 -2.34 1.56
N PRO A 133 6.55 -1.48 0.56
CA PRO A 133 5.21 -1.11 0.10
C PRO A 133 4.32 -2.29 -0.35
N ARG A 134 4.89 -3.47 -0.62
CA ARG A 134 4.16 -4.71 -0.97
C ARG A 134 3.73 -5.52 0.25
N PHE A 135 4.20 -5.19 1.45
CA PHE A 135 3.90 -5.90 2.69
C PHE A 135 2.54 -5.46 3.29
N PRO A 136 1.72 -6.41 3.80
CA PRO A 136 0.45 -6.11 4.49
C PRO A 136 0.66 -5.61 5.93
N THR A 137 1.78 -4.95 6.21
CA THR A 137 2.03 -4.28 7.50
C THR A 137 1.48 -2.86 7.44
N VAL A 138 1.11 -2.29 8.58
CA VAL A 138 0.66 -0.88 8.66
C VAL A 138 1.74 0.05 8.09
N ARG A 139 3.03 -0.20 8.37
CA ARG A 139 4.14 0.59 7.79
C ARG A 139 4.23 0.44 6.27
N GLY A 140 4.15 -0.78 5.73
CA GLY A 140 4.23 -1.04 4.29
C GLY A 140 3.11 -0.33 3.52
N VAL A 141 1.85 -0.55 3.93
CA VAL A 141 0.71 0.11 3.26
C VAL A 141 0.74 1.63 3.41
N MET A 142 1.17 2.18 4.56
CA MET A 142 1.32 3.63 4.72
C MET A 142 2.46 4.21 3.88
N ARG A 143 3.60 3.52 3.77
CA ARG A 143 4.68 3.90 2.84
C ARG A 143 4.24 3.82 1.38
N ARG A 144 3.32 2.90 1.04
CA ARG A 144 2.63 2.83 -0.26
C ARG A 144 1.60 3.96 -0.47
N GLY A 145 1.36 4.83 0.51
CA GLY A 145 0.40 5.95 0.42
C GLY A 145 -0.99 5.66 1.00
N MET A 146 -1.15 4.66 1.86
CA MET A 146 -2.36 4.48 2.66
C MET A 146 -2.51 5.60 3.70
N THR A 147 -3.61 6.34 3.64
CA THR A 147 -3.98 7.33 4.67
C THR A 147 -4.56 6.63 5.89
N VAL A 148 -4.36 7.21 7.08
CA VAL A 148 -4.95 6.69 8.34
C VAL A 148 -6.48 6.67 8.25
N GLU A 149 -7.07 7.69 7.64
CA GLU A 149 -8.52 7.78 7.47
C GLU A 149 -9.05 6.78 6.42
N GLY A 150 -8.36 6.58 5.30
CA GLY A 150 -8.72 5.55 4.31
C GLY A 150 -8.69 4.13 4.90
N LEU A 151 -7.65 3.82 5.69
CA LEU A 151 -7.56 2.58 6.45
C LEU A 151 -8.67 2.46 7.49
N ARG A 152 -8.98 3.53 8.23
CA ARG A 152 -10.06 3.57 9.23
C ARG A 152 -11.43 3.32 8.59
N GLN A 153 -11.74 3.98 7.48
CA GLN A 153 -12.99 3.79 6.75
C GLN A 153 -13.13 2.36 6.23
N PHE A 154 -12.06 1.76 5.70
CA PHE A 154 -12.04 0.36 5.30
C PHE A 154 -12.33 -0.59 6.47
N ILE A 155 -11.68 -0.42 7.63
CA ILE A 155 -11.91 -1.26 8.81
C ILE A 155 -13.35 -1.11 9.35
N ILE A 156 -13.89 0.12 9.39
CA ILE A 156 -15.28 0.37 9.79
C ILE A 156 -16.27 -0.28 8.81
N ALA A 157 -16.02 -0.17 7.51
CA ALA A 157 -16.90 -0.73 6.48
C ALA A 157 -16.83 -2.27 6.38
N GLN A 158 -15.69 -2.87 6.74
CA GLN A 158 -15.55 -4.33 6.86
C GLN A 158 -16.29 -4.86 8.10
N GLY A 159 -16.19 -4.13 9.21
CA GLY A 159 -16.89 -4.44 10.46
C GLY A 159 -16.44 -5.74 11.14
N GLY A 160 -17.17 -6.12 12.20
CA GLY A 160 -17.00 -7.39 12.90
C GLY A 160 -18.02 -8.42 12.43
N SER A 161 -17.56 -9.52 11.84
CA SER A 161 -18.36 -10.70 11.51
C SER A 161 -17.64 -11.95 12.02
N ARG A 162 -18.35 -13.07 12.22
CA ARG A 162 -17.73 -14.39 12.52
C ARG A 162 -17.38 -15.19 11.27
N SER A 163 -17.85 -14.78 10.09
CA SER A 163 -17.53 -15.41 8.82
C SER A 163 -16.09 -15.06 8.40
N VAL A 164 -15.25 -16.06 8.16
CA VAL A 164 -13.94 -15.87 7.53
C VAL A 164 -14.17 -15.55 6.05
N VAL A 165 -13.59 -14.45 5.58
CA VAL A 165 -13.79 -13.94 4.20
C VAL A 165 -12.44 -13.47 3.64
N MET A 166 -12.15 -13.90 2.41
CA MET A 166 -11.04 -13.40 1.61
C MET A 166 -11.42 -12.05 0.97
N MET A 167 -10.57 -11.03 1.13
CA MET A 167 -10.83 -9.67 0.68
C MET A 167 -9.83 -9.19 -0.37
N GLU A 168 -10.34 -8.61 -1.45
CA GLU A 168 -9.53 -8.00 -2.51
C GLU A 168 -8.93 -6.65 -2.10
N TRP A 169 -7.71 -6.40 -2.55
CA TRP A 169 -6.98 -5.15 -2.30
C TRP A 169 -7.65 -3.92 -2.92
N ASP A 170 -8.35 -4.07 -4.04
CA ASP A 170 -9.13 -3.00 -4.66
C ASP A 170 -10.09 -2.31 -3.68
N LYS A 171 -10.68 -3.07 -2.74
CA LYS A 171 -11.60 -2.53 -1.75
C LYS A 171 -10.91 -1.51 -0.85
N ILE A 172 -9.77 -1.85 -0.24
CA ILE A 172 -9.04 -0.93 0.66
C ILE A 172 -8.47 0.28 -0.10
N TRP A 173 -7.98 0.09 -1.33
CA TRP A 173 -7.53 1.20 -2.18
C TRP A 173 -8.68 2.12 -2.60
N SER A 174 -9.89 1.59 -2.85
CA SER A 174 -11.08 2.40 -3.17
C SER A 174 -11.55 3.29 -2.00
N PHE A 175 -11.33 2.89 -0.74
CA PHE A 175 -11.56 3.75 0.42
C PHE A 175 -10.48 4.84 0.52
N ASN A 176 -9.21 4.47 0.36
CA ASN A 176 -8.11 5.42 0.36
C ASN A 176 -8.28 6.51 -0.72
N LYS A 177 -8.67 6.12 -1.95
CA LYS A 177 -8.97 7.04 -3.06
C LYS A 177 -10.07 8.06 -2.73
N LYS A 178 -11.12 7.68 -1.98
CA LYS A 178 -12.19 8.63 -1.58
C LYS A 178 -11.69 9.73 -0.65
N VAL A 179 -10.70 9.42 0.20
CA VAL A 179 -10.04 10.40 1.09
C VAL A 179 -9.05 11.26 0.30
N ILE A 180 -8.34 10.65 -0.66
CA ILE A 180 -7.24 11.27 -1.42
C ILE A 180 -7.74 12.17 -2.56
N ASP A 181 -8.68 11.70 -3.39
CA ASP A 181 -9.06 12.37 -4.64
C ASP A 181 -9.53 13.83 -4.49
N PRO A 182 -10.24 14.23 -3.41
CA PRO A 182 -10.65 15.63 -3.22
C PRO A 182 -9.53 16.58 -2.82
N VAL A 183 -8.39 16.06 -2.34
CA VAL A 183 -7.29 16.84 -1.73
C VAL A 183 -5.94 16.68 -2.47
N ALA A 184 -5.83 15.72 -3.38
CA ALA A 184 -4.55 15.39 -4.02
C ALA A 184 -4.13 16.41 -5.10
N PRO A 185 -2.92 17.00 -5.01
CA PRO A 185 -2.39 17.90 -6.03
C PRO A 185 -2.13 17.17 -7.37
N ARG A 186 -2.40 17.80 -8.51
CA ARG A 186 -2.26 17.20 -9.84
C ARG A 186 -1.02 17.73 -10.59
N TYR A 187 0.09 17.02 -10.48
CA TYR A 187 1.29 17.25 -11.28
C TYR A 187 1.22 16.54 -12.64
N THR A 188 2.11 16.92 -13.55
CA THR A 188 2.22 16.30 -14.89
C THR A 188 3.63 15.73 -15.03
N ALA A 189 3.73 14.47 -15.43
CA ALA A 189 4.99 13.77 -15.64
C ALA A 189 4.84 12.74 -16.80
N LEU A 190 5.88 12.54 -17.60
CA LEU A 190 5.88 11.71 -18.83
C LEU A 190 7.09 10.75 -18.86
N ASP A 191 6.86 9.49 -19.23
CA ASP A 191 7.87 8.42 -19.32
C ASP A 191 8.93 8.72 -20.40
N CYS A 192 10.17 8.93 -19.95
CA CYS A 192 11.31 9.37 -20.76
C CYS A 192 11.64 8.46 -21.94
N ALA A 193 11.37 7.15 -21.84
CA ALA A 193 11.65 6.19 -22.92
C ALA A 193 10.61 6.25 -24.06
N SER A 194 9.49 6.93 -23.82
CA SER A 194 8.30 6.93 -24.67
C SER A 194 7.94 8.30 -25.25
N LEU A 195 8.75 9.34 -25.05
CA LEU A 195 8.40 10.70 -25.48
C LEU A 195 8.27 10.82 -27.00
N VAL A 196 7.25 11.56 -27.45
CA VAL A 196 7.00 11.93 -28.84
C VAL A 196 6.86 13.46 -28.93
N PRO A 197 7.61 14.15 -29.80
CA PRO A 197 7.48 15.59 -30.00
C PRO A 197 6.22 15.94 -30.82
N VAL A 198 5.53 16.99 -30.38
CA VAL A 198 4.41 17.63 -31.08
C VAL A 198 4.81 19.07 -31.44
N PHE A 199 4.88 19.37 -32.72
CA PHE A 199 5.22 20.69 -33.24
C PHE A 199 3.95 21.48 -33.58
N ILE A 200 3.80 22.66 -32.97
CA ILE A 200 2.68 23.56 -33.19
C ILE A 200 3.02 24.54 -34.30
N SER A 201 2.37 24.41 -35.46
CA SER A 201 2.68 25.19 -36.67
C SER A 201 2.11 26.61 -36.65
N THR A 202 1.14 26.90 -35.79
CA THR A 202 0.67 28.27 -35.52
C THR A 202 1.64 29.02 -34.62
N PRO A 203 1.86 30.34 -34.78
CA PRO A 203 2.73 31.11 -33.89
C PRO A 203 2.34 30.98 -32.41
N VAL A 204 3.20 30.36 -31.61
CA VAL A 204 3.05 30.25 -30.14
C VAL A 204 4.08 31.15 -29.47
N LYS A 205 3.62 32.07 -28.61
CA LYS A 205 4.50 32.78 -27.69
C LYS A 205 4.92 31.82 -26.58
N VAL A 206 6.22 31.77 -26.25
CA VAL A 206 6.67 31.08 -25.04
C VAL A 206 6.15 31.85 -23.83
N GLU A 207 5.32 31.20 -23.01
CA GLU A 207 4.67 31.82 -21.85
C GLU A 207 4.54 30.85 -20.67
N GLU A 208 4.66 31.41 -19.46
CA GLU A 208 4.33 30.74 -18.20
C GLU A 208 2.89 31.10 -17.82
N VAL A 209 2.08 30.09 -17.50
CA VAL A 209 0.64 30.26 -17.24
C VAL A 209 0.25 29.53 -15.97
N GLN A 210 -0.33 30.26 -15.04
CA GLN A 210 -0.87 29.71 -13.80
C GLN A 210 -2.20 28.99 -14.06
N VAL A 211 -2.33 27.77 -13.57
CA VAL A 211 -3.49 26.89 -13.76
C VAL A 211 -3.86 26.16 -12.46
N PRO A 212 -5.14 25.81 -12.23
CA PRO A 212 -5.56 25.13 -11.00
C PRO A 212 -4.77 23.85 -10.73
N LEU A 213 -4.34 23.68 -9.48
CA LEU A 213 -3.58 22.51 -9.03
C LEU A 213 -4.49 21.30 -8.82
N HIS A 214 -5.81 21.50 -8.70
CA HIS A 214 -6.82 20.46 -8.71
C HIS A 214 -8.06 20.87 -9.53
N PRO A 215 -8.59 20.03 -10.45
CA PRO A 215 -9.66 20.42 -11.37
C PRO A 215 -11.05 20.61 -10.74
N LYS A 216 -11.24 20.23 -9.46
CA LYS A 216 -12.52 20.33 -8.74
C LYS A 216 -12.43 21.07 -7.40
N ASN A 217 -11.25 21.52 -6.99
CA ASN A 217 -11.01 22.12 -5.67
C ASN A 217 -9.99 23.24 -5.83
N GLN A 218 -10.42 24.48 -5.66
CA GLN A 218 -9.56 25.66 -5.86
C GLN A 218 -8.72 25.97 -4.61
N ASP A 219 -9.10 25.46 -3.44
CA ASP A 219 -8.44 25.74 -2.16
C ASP A 219 -7.06 25.07 -2.04
N ILE A 220 -6.77 24.09 -2.92
CA ILE A 220 -5.44 23.47 -3.09
C ILE A 220 -4.48 24.42 -3.84
N GLY A 221 -5.00 25.52 -4.42
CA GLY A 221 -4.22 26.53 -5.11
C GLY A 221 -3.95 26.21 -6.59
N SER A 222 -2.84 26.75 -7.10
CA SER A 222 -2.48 26.72 -8.52
C SER A 222 -1.01 26.38 -8.73
N LYS A 223 -0.69 25.76 -9.88
CA LYS A 223 0.68 25.55 -10.36
C LYS A 223 0.91 26.37 -11.64
N ASN A 224 2.17 26.62 -11.97
CA ASN A 224 2.53 27.17 -13.28
C ASN A 224 2.79 26.03 -14.27
N ILE A 225 2.47 26.28 -15.54
CA ILE A 225 2.84 25.43 -16.68
C ILE A 225 3.42 26.30 -17.80
N TRP A 226 4.33 25.75 -18.59
CA TRP A 226 4.89 26.42 -19.76
C TRP A 226 4.13 26.03 -21.03
N ARG A 227 3.99 26.98 -21.95
CA ARG A 227 3.51 26.78 -23.32
C ARG A 227 4.61 27.18 -24.30
N SER A 228 4.80 26.41 -25.36
CA SER A 228 5.80 26.66 -26.41
C SER A 228 5.33 26.07 -27.75
N ALA A 229 6.11 26.25 -28.82
CA ALA A 229 5.82 25.64 -30.13
C ALA A 229 6.21 24.15 -30.22
N LYS A 230 6.88 23.57 -29.22
CA LYS A 230 7.33 22.17 -29.20
C LYS A 230 6.93 21.50 -27.88
N LEU A 231 6.04 20.54 -27.96
CA LEU A 231 5.50 19.82 -26.81
C LEU A 231 5.96 18.36 -26.81
N LEU A 232 5.88 17.71 -25.66
CA LEU A 232 6.17 16.30 -25.45
C LEU A 232 4.90 15.62 -24.95
N VAL A 233 4.59 14.45 -25.50
CA VAL A 233 3.52 13.53 -25.06
C VAL A 233 4.06 12.09 -25.01
N GLU A 234 3.37 11.18 -24.32
CA GLU A 234 3.78 9.77 -24.32
C GLU A 234 3.38 9.04 -25.61
N GLN A 235 4.16 8.01 -25.97
CA GLN A 235 3.94 7.15 -27.14
C GLN A 235 2.55 6.50 -27.17
N VAL A 236 1.98 6.24 -25.99
CA VAL A 236 0.66 5.60 -25.84
C VAL A 236 -0.46 6.54 -26.28
N ASP A 237 -0.44 7.79 -25.84
CA ASP A 237 -1.38 8.83 -26.27
C ASP A 237 -1.16 9.18 -27.75
N ALA A 238 0.11 9.33 -28.17
CA ALA A 238 0.48 9.65 -29.54
C ALA A 238 0.00 8.63 -30.58
N ARG A 239 -0.07 7.33 -30.20
CA ARG A 239 -0.51 6.24 -31.10
C ARG A 239 -1.99 6.31 -31.47
N GLU A 240 -2.83 6.78 -30.56
CA GLU A 240 -4.28 6.93 -30.78
C GLU A 240 -4.62 8.12 -31.69
N MET A 241 -3.73 9.12 -31.76
CA MET A 241 -3.90 10.32 -32.61
C MET A 241 -3.83 10.00 -34.11
N LYS A 242 -4.71 10.65 -34.88
CA LYS A 242 -4.77 10.57 -36.35
C LYS A 242 -4.86 11.98 -36.95
N THR A 243 -4.39 12.13 -38.19
CA THR A 243 -4.52 13.37 -38.96
C THR A 243 -5.99 13.77 -39.10
N GLY A 244 -6.31 15.00 -38.71
CA GLY A 244 -7.67 15.55 -38.67
C GLY A 244 -8.32 15.56 -37.28
N ASP A 245 -7.82 14.77 -36.32
CA ASP A 245 -8.36 14.70 -34.96
C ASP A 245 -8.27 16.04 -34.22
N THR A 246 -9.19 16.25 -33.29
CA THR A 246 -9.11 17.33 -32.29
C THR A 246 -8.81 16.72 -30.92
N VAL A 247 -7.67 17.08 -30.35
CA VAL A 247 -7.14 16.53 -29.11
C VAL A 247 -7.11 17.65 -28.06
N THR A 248 -7.60 17.38 -26.85
CA THR A 248 -7.55 18.33 -25.74
C THR A 248 -6.25 18.14 -24.97
N PHE A 249 -5.37 19.14 -25.06
CA PHE A 249 -4.16 19.24 -24.26
C PHE A 249 -4.55 19.84 -22.91
N VAL A 250 -4.43 19.04 -21.84
CA VAL A 250 -4.96 19.37 -20.50
C VAL A 250 -4.40 20.72 -20.00
N ASN A 251 -5.27 21.59 -19.48
CA ASN A 251 -4.96 22.96 -19.03
C ASN A 251 -4.45 23.93 -20.14
N TRP A 252 -4.59 23.57 -21.42
CA TRP A 252 -4.41 24.50 -22.55
C TRP A 252 -5.69 24.67 -23.37
N GLY A 253 -6.23 23.58 -23.92
CA GLY A 253 -7.40 23.62 -24.80
C GLY A 253 -7.31 22.60 -25.93
N ASN A 254 -8.08 22.82 -27.00
CA ASN A 254 -8.08 21.95 -28.16
C ASN A 254 -6.96 22.31 -29.15
N ILE A 255 -6.33 21.26 -29.69
CA ILE A 255 -5.29 21.33 -30.72
C ILE A 255 -5.67 20.32 -31.81
N LYS A 256 -5.64 20.76 -33.07
CA LYS A 256 -6.00 19.95 -34.24
C LYS A 256 -4.77 19.31 -34.87
N ILE A 257 -4.79 17.99 -34.99
CA ILE A 257 -3.69 17.20 -35.54
C ILE A 257 -3.66 17.37 -37.07
N SER A 258 -2.53 17.84 -37.59
CA SER A 258 -2.32 18.16 -39.00
C SER A 258 -1.50 17.11 -39.74
N SER A 259 -0.57 16.44 -39.06
CA SER A 259 0.13 15.24 -39.54
C SER A 259 0.61 14.39 -38.37
N VAL A 260 0.73 13.08 -38.57
CA VAL A 260 1.28 12.10 -37.61
C VAL A 260 2.29 11.24 -38.36
N GLU A 261 3.58 11.45 -38.12
CA GLU A 261 4.65 10.69 -38.77
C GLU A 261 4.98 9.44 -37.95
N LYS A 262 5.22 8.33 -38.65
CA LYS A 262 5.45 7.02 -38.03
C LYS A 262 6.59 6.29 -38.72
N ASP A 263 7.48 5.71 -37.92
CA ASP A 263 8.35 4.62 -38.35
C ASP A 263 7.72 3.30 -37.86
N GLN A 264 7.24 2.49 -38.81
CA GLN A 264 6.44 1.30 -38.53
C GLN A 264 5.24 1.62 -37.60
N GLU A 265 5.20 1.05 -36.39
CA GLU A 265 4.17 1.32 -35.37
C GLU A 265 4.58 2.39 -34.34
N ARG A 266 5.76 3.00 -34.47
CA ARG A 266 6.23 4.06 -33.57
C ARG A 266 5.95 5.43 -34.18
N VAL A 267 5.15 6.25 -33.50
CA VAL A 267 4.99 7.66 -33.88
C VAL A 267 6.30 8.39 -33.56
N THR A 268 6.90 9.03 -34.56
CA THR A 268 8.20 9.71 -34.45
C THR A 268 8.03 11.19 -34.14
N GLN A 269 7.06 11.84 -34.78
CA GLN A 269 6.69 13.23 -34.53
C GLN A 269 5.26 13.53 -34.98
N ILE A 270 4.67 14.58 -34.42
CA ILE A 270 3.31 15.05 -34.75
C ILE A 270 3.37 16.54 -35.10
N TYR A 271 2.63 16.95 -36.13
CA TYR A 271 2.42 18.36 -36.48
C TYR A 271 0.98 18.75 -36.21
N ALA A 272 0.75 19.90 -35.57
CA ALA A 272 -0.57 20.30 -35.11
C ALA A 272 -0.78 21.83 -35.14
N VAL A 273 -2.05 22.25 -35.01
CA VAL A 273 -2.51 23.64 -35.11
C VAL A 273 -3.41 23.96 -33.92
N LEU A 274 -3.23 25.11 -33.28
CA LEU A 274 -4.08 25.52 -32.15
C LEU A 274 -5.53 25.75 -32.59
N ASP A 275 -6.50 25.18 -31.86
CA ASP A 275 -7.94 25.35 -32.06
C ASP A 275 -8.60 25.83 -30.74
N LEU A 276 -8.02 26.86 -30.12
CA LEU A 276 -8.42 27.34 -28.80
C LEU A 276 -9.82 28.01 -28.76
N ALA A 277 -10.38 28.35 -29.92
CA ALA A 277 -11.75 28.82 -30.04
C ALA A 277 -12.78 27.68 -29.86
N ASN A 278 -12.38 26.44 -30.15
CA ASN A 278 -13.19 25.25 -30.00
C ASN A 278 -13.15 24.74 -28.55
N GLN A 279 -14.24 24.97 -27.80
CA GLN A 279 -14.38 24.58 -26.40
C GLN A 279 -15.19 23.29 -26.19
N ASP A 280 -15.42 22.46 -27.22
CA ASP A 280 -16.00 21.13 -27.00
C ASP A 280 -14.91 20.12 -26.57
N PHE A 281 -15.00 19.68 -25.32
CA PHE A 281 -14.12 18.68 -24.71
C PHE A 281 -14.84 17.36 -24.40
N LYS A 282 -16.01 17.09 -25.01
CA LYS A 282 -16.87 15.94 -24.66
C LYS A 282 -16.55 14.65 -25.43
N LYS A 283 -15.89 14.76 -26.59
CA LYS A 283 -15.55 13.62 -27.48
C LYS A 283 -14.08 13.60 -27.94
N THR A 284 -13.26 14.47 -27.37
CA THR A 284 -11.83 14.60 -27.68
C THR A 284 -10.99 13.60 -26.87
N LEU A 285 -9.90 13.10 -27.45
CA LEU A 285 -8.82 12.47 -26.67
C LEU A 285 -8.23 13.54 -25.74
N LYS A 286 -7.93 13.17 -24.48
CA LYS A 286 -7.39 14.09 -23.46
C LYS A 286 -6.02 13.62 -23.05
N VAL A 287 -5.00 14.44 -23.28
CA VAL A 287 -3.60 14.03 -23.15
C VAL A 287 -2.85 14.88 -22.13
N THR A 288 -1.97 14.22 -21.38
CA THR A 288 -0.94 14.86 -20.57
C THR A 288 0.26 15.22 -21.44
N TRP A 289 0.78 16.43 -21.26
CA TRP A 289 1.82 17.00 -22.10
C TRP A 289 2.73 17.91 -21.27
N ILE A 290 3.93 18.15 -21.78
CA ILE A 290 4.93 19.07 -21.21
C ILE A 290 5.49 19.92 -22.36
N ALA A 291 5.66 21.23 -22.17
CA ALA A 291 6.38 22.06 -23.14
C ALA A 291 7.88 21.82 -23.04
N GLU A 292 8.55 21.64 -24.18
CA GLU A 292 9.99 21.79 -24.28
C GLU A 292 10.29 23.27 -24.56
N THR A 293 11.18 23.88 -23.78
CA THR A 293 11.58 25.28 -23.93
C THR A 293 12.89 25.57 -23.20
N GLU A 294 13.63 26.58 -23.65
CA GLU A 294 14.92 27.01 -23.10
C GLU A 294 14.78 27.96 -21.90
N ALA A 295 13.55 28.26 -21.46
CA ALA A 295 13.30 29.13 -20.31
C ALA A 295 13.90 28.53 -19.01
N PRO A 296 14.77 29.25 -18.27
CA PRO A 296 15.47 28.67 -17.10
C PRO A 296 14.55 28.14 -15.99
N THR A 297 13.36 28.72 -15.83
CA THR A 297 12.32 28.29 -14.87
C THR A 297 11.37 27.21 -15.40
N ALA A 298 11.60 26.70 -16.62
CA ALA A 298 10.92 25.53 -17.18
C ALA A 298 11.71 24.22 -17.00
N ALA A 299 12.76 24.24 -16.17
CA ALA A 299 13.67 23.11 -15.96
C ALA A 299 12.92 21.81 -15.65
N LEU A 300 13.15 20.79 -16.47
CA LEU A 300 12.47 19.51 -16.41
C LEU A 300 13.08 18.62 -15.32
N VAL A 301 12.30 18.30 -14.29
CA VAL A 301 12.79 17.56 -13.12
C VAL A 301 12.77 16.05 -13.40
N PRO A 302 13.91 15.34 -13.27
CA PRO A 302 13.96 13.88 -13.40
C PRO A 302 13.42 13.21 -12.14
N VAL A 303 12.50 12.28 -12.34
CA VAL A 303 11.75 11.58 -11.29
C VAL A 303 11.77 10.08 -11.56
N VAL A 304 11.83 9.28 -10.50
CA VAL A 304 11.66 7.83 -10.55
C VAL A 304 10.27 7.49 -10.03
N THR A 305 9.44 6.88 -10.86
CA THR A 305 8.10 6.41 -10.46
C THR A 305 8.14 4.90 -10.25
N VAL A 306 7.61 4.42 -9.12
CA VAL A 306 7.56 2.99 -8.80
C VAL A 306 6.13 2.47 -8.75
N ASP A 307 5.86 1.51 -9.63
CA ASP A 307 4.64 0.70 -9.68
C ASP A 307 4.84 -0.54 -8.79
N TYR A 308 3.91 -0.76 -7.86
CA TYR A 308 3.93 -1.93 -6.97
C TYR A 308 2.80 -2.91 -7.27
N ASP A 309 3.15 -4.14 -7.55
CA ASP A 309 2.24 -5.27 -7.76
C ASP A 309 1.88 -5.95 -6.43
N HIS A 310 1.23 -7.10 -6.50
CA HIS A 310 1.10 -8.05 -5.40
C HIS A 310 2.45 -8.75 -5.07
N ILE A 311 2.56 -9.25 -3.83
CA ILE A 311 3.77 -9.98 -3.38
C ILE A 311 3.77 -11.46 -3.75
N ILE A 312 2.60 -12.05 -3.98
CA ILE A 312 2.42 -13.40 -4.54
C ILE A 312 1.29 -13.37 -5.57
N THR A 313 1.41 -14.19 -6.60
CA THR A 313 0.33 -14.43 -7.57
C THR A 313 -0.40 -15.73 -7.23
N GLY A 314 -1.73 -15.69 -7.24
CA GLY A 314 -2.59 -16.86 -6.95
C GLY A 314 -3.20 -16.87 -5.54
N SER A 315 -4.27 -17.67 -5.40
CA SER A 315 -5.10 -17.70 -4.18
C SER A 315 -4.31 -18.19 -2.95
N SER A 316 -4.24 -17.34 -1.92
CA SER A 316 -3.42 -17.48 -0.70
C SER A 316 -3.60 -18.76 0.12
N GLU A 317 -4.70 -19.51 -0.09
CA GLU A 317 -5.07 -20.70 0.68
C GLU A 317 -4.75 -22.03 -0.02
N ARG A 318 -4.47 -22.06 -1.34
CA ARG A 318 -4.47 -23.33 -2.10
C ARG A 318 -3.22 -24.20 -1.99
N GLU A 319 -2.10 -23.69 -1.49
CA GLU A 319 -0.84 -24.46 -1.38
C GLU A 319 -0.13 -24.27 -0.04
N GLU A 320 -0.52 -25.06 0.95
CA GLU A 320 0.33 -25.35 2.11
C GLU A 320 1.42 -26.36 1.73
N GLY A 321 2.62 -25.88 1.37
CA GLY A 321 3.82 -26.72 1.27
C GLY A 321 4.72 -26.51 0.05
N ARG A 322 4.39 -25.60 -0.88
CA ARG A 322 5.26 -25.29 -2.05
C ARG A 322 5.94 -23.93 -1.92
N HIS A 323 7.10 -23.79 -2.57
CA HIS A 323 7.76 -22.51 -2.76
C HIS A 323 6.94 -21.67 -3.73
N HIS A 324 6.57 -20.45 -3.34
CA HIS A 324 5.85 -19.51 -4.22
C HIS A 324 6.79 -19.02 -5.34
N PRO A 325 6.36 -19.00 -6.61
CA PRO A 325 7.10 -18.29 -7.65
C PRO A 325 7.03 -16.78 -7.36
N VAL A 326 8.16 -16.20 -6.96
CA VAL A 326 8.28 -14.74 -6.76
C VAL A 326 8.33 -14.08 -8.14
N THR A 327 7.41 -13.15 -8.39
CA THR A 327 7.20 -12.57 -9.73
C THR A 327 8.39 -11.73 -10.15
N THR A 328 9.06 -12.13 -11.24
CA THR A 328 10.24 -11.44 -11.80
C THR A 328 10.00 -11.15 -13.29
N LEU A 329 10.41 -9.96 -13.75
CA LEU A 329 10.44 -9.43 -15.14
C LEU A 329 9.14 -8.88 -15.80
N VAL A 330 9.18 -7.56 -16.07
CA VAL A 330 9.05 -6.89 -17.41
C VAL A 330 7.67 -6.77 -18.12
N MET A 331 7.44 -5.59 -18.76
CA MET A 331 6.22 -5.14 -19.49
C MET A 331 4.91 -5.08 -18.65
N LEU A 332 3.84 -4.37 -19.02
CA LEU A 332 3.67 -2.95 -19.46
C LEU A 332 2.31 -2.49 -18.78
N THR A 333 1.49 -1.44 -19.00
CA THR A 333 1.34 -0.23 -19.85
C THR A 333 0.34 0.74 -19.13
N LEU A 334 0.16 1.97 -19.65
CA LEU A 334 -1.04 2.84 -19.55
C LEU A 334 -1.30 3.70 -18.29
N ILE A 335 -1.62 4.98 -18.59
CA ILE A 335 -2.55 5.92 -17.93
C ILE A 335 -2.35 6.17 -16.42
N LEU A 336 -1.80 7.35 -16.12
CA LEU A 336 -1.44 7.75 -14.76
C LEU A 336 -2.31 8.89 -14.22
N TYR A 337 -3.47 8.53 -13.67
CA TYR A 337 -4.21 9.42 -12.77
C TYR A 337 -3.75 9.21 -11.32
N CYS A 338 -3.46 10.31 -10.62
CA CYS A 338 -3.24 10.36 -9.16
C CYS A 338 -1.92 9.77 -8.61
N PHE A 339 -0.76 10.35 -8.97
CA PHE A 339 0.35 10.35 -7.99
C PHE A 339 -0.03 11.22 -6.78
N ILE A 340 0.17 10.72 -5.57
CA ILE A 340 0.55 11.59 -4.45
C ILE A 340 2.08 11.64 -4.42
N ALA A 341 2.64 12.84 -4.41
CA ALA A 341 4.06 13.02 -4.15
C ALA A 341 4.34 12.86 -2.64
N PHE A 342 4.52 11.62 -2.19
CA PHE A 342 5.26 11.34 -0.95
C PHE A 342 6.75 11.49 -1.24
N ILE A 343 7.27 12.72 -1.09
CA ILE A 343 8.70 13.01 -1.20
C ILE A 343 9.42 12.33 -0.02
N LEU A 344 9.81 11.07 -0.20
CA LEU A 344 10.43 10.25 0.84
C LEU A 344 11.88 10.63 1.11
N TYR A 345 12.57 11.23 0.14
CA TYR A 345 13.90 11.80 0.28
C TYR A 345 14.04 13.03 -0.62
N SER A 346 14.64 14.10 -0.08
CA SER A 346 15.16 15.22 -0.85
C SER A 346 16.56 15.54 -0.32
N ALA A 347 17.56 14.86 -0.89
CA ALA A 347 18.92 15.36 -0.94
C ALA A 347 19.13 15.96 -2.33
N SER A 348 19.95 17.01 -2.45
CA SER A 348 20.06 17.86 -3.67
C SER A 348 20.58 17.17 -4.93
N GLU A 349 20.90 15.87 -4.88
CA GLU A 349 21.47 15.07 -5.96
C GLU A 349 20.67 13.78 -6.25
N THR A 350 19.63 13.47 -5.46
CA THR A 350 18.80 12.27 -5.64
C THR A 350 17.54 12.58 -6.45
N PRO A 351 17.18 11.79 -7.50
CA PRO A 351 15.93 11.98 -8.21
C PRO A 351 14.74 11.72 -7.29
N ILE A 352 13.65 12.46 -7.48
CA ILE A 352 12.46 12.35 -6.64
C ILE A 352 11.85 10.96 -6.84
N LEU A 353 11.53 10.28 -5.74
CA LEU A 353 10.80 9.01 -5.78
C LEU A 353 9.29 9.27 -5.65
N LEU A 354 8.52 8.86 -6.66
CA LEU A 354 7.05 8.81 -6.59
C LEU A 354 6.58 7.37 -6.51
N ILE A 355 5.63 7.11 -5.62
CA ILE A 355 4.99 5.80 -5.46
C ILE A 355 3.58 5.88 -6.06
N TYR A 356 3.25 4.93 -6.93
CA TYR A 356 1.89 4.83 -7.47
C TYR A 356 0.91 4.28 -6.41
N ILE A 357 -0.21 4.99 -6.23
CA ILE A 357 -1.31 4.57 -5.34
C ILE A 357 -2.42 3.99 -6.22
N PRO A 358 -2.77 2.70 -6.05
CA PRO A 358 -3.84 2.09 -6.83
C PRO A 358 -5.18 2.80 -6.66
N ASP A 359 -5.95 2.86 -7.74
CA ASP A 359 -7.18 3.64 -7.80
C ASP A 359 -8.45 2.82 -7.46
N GLY A 360 -8.28 1.56 -7.05
CA GLY A 360 -9.36 0.60 -6.81
C GLY A 360 -9.74 -0.27 -8.03
N HIS A 361 -9.00 -0.16 -9.13
CA HIS A 361 -9.08 -1.09 -10.27
C HIS A 361 -7.68 -1.58 -10.68
N VAL A 362 -7.06 -2.42 -9.85
CA VAL A 362 -5.79 -3.08 -10.21
C VAL A 362 -6.02 -4.05 -11.37
N LYS A 363 -5.54 -3.68 -12.56
CA LYS A 363 -5.08 -4.64 -13.55
C LYS A 363 -3.65 -5.04 -13.20
N ASP A 364 -3.26 -6.28 -13.43
CA ASP A 364 -1.92 -6.77 -13.13
C ASP A 364 -0.84 -5.93 -13.85
N THR A 365 -0.08 -5.15 -13.08
CA THR A 365 1.01 -4.30 -13.56
C THR A 365 2.31 -4.67 -12.86
N ALA A 366 3.09 -5.57 -13.48
CA ALA A 366 4.33 -6.10 -12.91
C ALA A 366 5.25 -5.00 -12.37
N ASN A 367 5.80 -5.18 -11.18
CA ASN A 367 6.65 -4.19 -10.48
C ASN A 367 7.70 -3.54 -11.39
N LYS A 368 7.68 -2.20 -11.51
CA LYS A 368 8.65 -1.44 -12.33
C LYS A 368 9.01 -0.12 -11.68
N ALA A 369 10.28 0.25 -11.78
CA ALA A 369 10.69 1.64 -11.75
C ALA A 369 10.72 2.19 -13.19
N LYS A 370 10.24 3.40 -13.40
CA LYS A 370 10.41 4.16 -14.65
C LYS A 370 11.11 5.48 -14.35
N GLN A 371 11.92 5.97 -15.29
CA GLN A 371 12.36 7.37 -15.30
C GLN A 371 11.33 8.21 -16.06
N VAL A 372 10.94 9.30 -15.42
CA VAL A 372 9.83 10.15 -15.83
C VAL A 372 10.26 11.60 -15.64
N ILE A 373 9.97 12.46 -16.61
CA ILE A 373 10.23 13.90 -16.53
C ILE A 373 8.93 14.60 -16.14
N GLY A 374 8.97 15.54 -15.19
CA GLY A 374 7.80 16.31 -14.81
C GLY A 374 8.07 17.73 -14.37
N ILE A 375 7.01 18.55 -14.40
CA ILE A 375 7.01 19.91 -13.84
C ILE A 375 6.47 19.81 -12.41
N PHE A 376 7.39 19.79 -11.45
CA PHE A 376 7.09 19.86 -10.03
C PHE A 376 7.50 21.24 -9.52
N GLY A 377 6.50 22.05 -9.16
CA GLY A 377 6.73 23.31 -8.46
C GLY A 377 7.15 23.01 -7.02
N ILE A 378 8.45 22.81 -6.82
CA ILE A 378 9.05 22.58 -5.50
C ILE A 378 9.65 23.90 -5.04
N THR A 379 8.85 24.61 -4.25
CA THR A 379 9.25 25.77 -3.44
C THR A 379 9.40 25.34 -1.99
#